data_AF-A0A5C5TPU4-F1
#
_entry.id   AF-A0A5C5TPU4-F1
#
_cell.length_a   1.000
_cell.length_b   1.000
_cell.length_c   1.000
_cell.angle_alpha   90.00
_cell.angle_beta   90.00
_cell.angle_gamma   90.00
#
_symmetry.space_group_name_H-M   'P 1'
#
loop_
_entity.id
_entity.type
_entity.pdbx_description
1 polymer ?
#
loop_
_entity_poly.entity_id
_entity_poly.type
_entity_poly.pdbx_seq_one_letter_code
_entity_poly.pdbx_strand_id
1 'polypeptide(L)'
;MPSEVNRAAFPTAIRLTEVENAVLNVLDERGIGEGKSIYLGEIDVAMDARGYAGRWVVHAVESLVKKGLLRRSGPSYLTRTGQTSSIRSTRTRTPHRRPRRPVPI
;
A
#
# COMPACT_ATOMS: atom_id res chain seq x y z
N MET A 1 -32.33 -8.66 28.60
CA MET A 1 -31.33 -9.42 27.84
C MET A 1 -31.27 -8.80 26.44
N PRO A 2 -30.21 -8.08 26.06
CA PRO A 2 -30.14 -7.50 24.72
C PRO A 2 -29.80 -8.60 23.71
N SER A 3 -30.75 -8.82 22.79
CA SER A 3 -30.65 -9.80 21.71
C SER A 3 -29.75 -9.30 20.58
N GLU A 4 -28.84 -10.19 20.19
CA GLU A 4 -28.52 -10.53 18.80
C GLU A 4 -28.01 -9.43 17.86
N VAL A 5 -26.68 -9.35 17.84
CA VAL A 5 -25.84 -9.54 16.64
C VAL A 5 -26.62 -9.62 15.31
N ASN A 6 -26.76 -8.49 14.63
CA ASN A 6 -26.90 -8.48 13.17
C ASN A 6 -26.16 -7.27 12.58
N ARG A 7 -24.82 -7.29 12.72
CA ARG A 7 -23.97 -6.49 11.85
C ARG A 7 -23.75 -7.31 10.60
N ALA A 8 -24.53 -7.02 9.56
CA ALA A 8 -24.27 -7.44 8.21
C ALA A 8 -22.76 -7.31 7.92
N ALA A 9 -22.10 -8.44 7.65
CA ALA A 9 -20.73 -8.47 7.18
C ALA A 9 -20.73 -7.90 5.76
N PHE A 10 -20.53 -6.59 5.66
CA PHE A 10 -20.22 -5.96 4.38
C PHE A 10 -19.05 -6.71 3.75
N PRO A 11 -19.06 -6.97 2.43
CA PRO A 11 -17.89 -7.51 1.76
C PRO A 11 -16.73 -6.57 2.06
N THR A 12 -15.71 -7.09 2.76
CA THR A 12 -14.55 -6.33 3.20
C THR A 12 -13.98 -5.64 1.97
N ALA A 13 -14.21 -4.33 1.83
CA ALA A 13 -13.68 -3.58 0.71
C ALA A 13 -12.17 -3.77 0.72
N ILE A 14 -11.64 -4.53 -0.23
CA ILE A 14 -10.21 -4.82 -0.33
C ILE A 14 -9.53 -3.46 -0.43
N ARG A 15 -8.74 -3.12 0.58
CA ARG A 15 -8.07 -1.82 0.62
C ARG A 15 -6.97 -1.84 -0.42
N LEU A 16 -6.87 -0.79 -1.24
CA LEU A 16 -5.81 -0.67 -2.25
C LEU A 16 -4.41 -0.93 -1.66
N THR A 17 -4.18 -0.46 -0.44
CA THR A 17 -2.94 -0.67 0.32
C THR A 17 -2.62 -2.15 0.60
N GLU A 18 -3.63 -2.99 0.74
CA GLU A 18 -3.46 -4.43 0.94
C GLU A 18 -2.98 -5.09 -0.36
N VAL A 19 -3.58 -4.71 -1.49
CA VAL A 19 -3.16 -5.16 -2.82
C VAL A 19 -1.74 -4.68 -3.13
N GLU A 20 -1.40 -3.43 -2.77
CA GLU A 20 -0.03 -2.90 -2.89
C GLU A 20 0.98 -3.75 -2.11
N ASN A 21 0.68 -4.07 -0.84
CA ASN A 21 1.56 -4.91 -0.02
C ASN A 21 1.67 -6.33 -0.60
N ALA A 22 0.58 -6.89 -1.12
CA ALA A 22 0.61 -8.19 -1.77
C ALA A 22 1.48 -8.18 -3.05
N VAL A 23 1.43 -7.11 -3.85
CA VAL A 23 2.32 -6.94 -5.01
C VAL A 23 3.78 -6.87 -4.56
N LEU A 24 4.11 -6.12 -3.51
CA LEU A 24 5.47 -6.05 -2.98
C LEU A 24 5.96 -7.41 -2.46
N ASN A 25 5.11 -8.16 -1.76
CA ASN A 25 5.43 -9.51 -1.30
C ASN A 25 5.73 -10.46 -2.48
N VAL A 26 4.99 -10.38 -3.57
CA VAL A 26 5.27 -11.18 -4.79
C VAL A 26 6.65 -10.84 -5.36
N LEU A 27 7.05 -9.56 -5.33
CA LEU A 27 8.38 -9.14 -5.78
C LEU A 27 9.49 -9.68 -4.87
N ASP A 28 9.26 -9.65 -3.55
CA ASP A 28 10.20 -10.19 -2.56
C ASP A 28 10.36 -11.71 -2.70
N GLU A 29 9.25 -12.45 -2.81
CA GLU A 29 9.25 -13.91 -3.00
C GLU A 29 9.96 -14.36 -4.28
N ARG A 30 9.83 -13.57 -5.36
CA ARG A 30 10.54 -13.83 -6.63
C ARG A 30 12.00 -13.38 -6.62
N GLY A 31 12.50 -12.79 -5.52
CA GLY A 31 13.88 -12.30 -5.43
C GLY A 31 14.16 -11.14 -6.40
N ILE A 32 13.13 -10.36 -6.74
CA ILE A 32 13.23 -9.16 -7.57
C ILE A 32 13.75 -8.02 -6.69
N GLY A 33 15.07 -7.95 -6.62
CA GLY A 33 15.81 -6.86 -5.98
C GLY A 33 15.80 -5.56 -6.79
N GLU A 34 16.49 -4.56 -6.27
CA GLU A 34 16.61 -3.24 -6.90
C GLU A 34 17.22 -3.35 -8.30
N GLY A 35 16.64 -2.62 -9.27
CA GLY A 35 17.12 -2.61 -10.65
C GLY A 35 16.76 -3.83 -11.48
N LYS A 36 16.14 -4.87 -10.89
CA LYS A 36 15.59 -6.00 -11.66
C LYS A 36 14.21 -5.65 -12.21
N SER A 37 14.00 -5.98 -13.48
CA SER A 37 12.71 -5.87 -14.14
C SER A 37 11.89 -7.15 -13.99
N ILE A 38 10.58 -7.00 -13.85
CA ILE A 38 9.60 -8.07 -13.84
C ILE A 38 8.51 -7.75 -14.87
N TYR A 39 8.00 -8.79 -15.51
CA TYR A 39 6.89 -8.69 -16.44
C TYR A 39 5.56 -8.51 -15.69
N LEU A 40 4.74 -7.56 -16.11
CA LEU A 40 3.45 -7.27 -15.48
C LEU A 40 2.54 -8.51 -15.43
N GLY A 41 2.54 -9.32 -16.50
CA GLY A 41 1.74 -10.53 -16.55
C GLY A 41 2.16 -11.58 -15.51
N GLU A 42 3.42 -11.62 -15.09
CA GLU A 42 3.85 -12.52 -14.02
C GLU A 42 3.32 -12.10 -12.65
N ILE A 43 3.18 -10.79 -12.44
CA ILE A 43 2.55 -10.23 -11.24
C ILE A 43 1.06 -10.54 -11.26
N ASP A 44 0.38 -10.34 -12.40
CA ASP A 44 -1.04 -10.66 -12.53
C ASP A 44 -1.32 -12.14 -12.25
N VAL A 45 -0.54 -13.07 -12.83
CA VAL A 45 -0.69 -14.52 -12.56
C VAL A 45 -0.47 -14.85 -11.08
N ALA A 46 0.56 -14.26 -10.45
CA ALA A 46 0.84 -14.49 -9.04
C ALA A 46 -0.23 -13.91 -8.11
N MET A 47 -0.85 -12.79 -8.49
CA MET A 47 -1.92 -12.14 -7.74
C MET A 47 -3.26 -12.83 -7.95
N ASP A 48 -3.54 -13.34 -9.15
CA ASP A 48 -4.72 -14.14 -9.49
C ASP A 48 -4.73 -15.45 -8.70
N ALA A 49 -3.58 -16.13 -8.57
CA ALA A 49 -3.44 -17.30 -7.71
C ALA A 49 -3.74 -17.02 -6.22
N ARG A 50 -3.69 -15.75 -5.79
CA ARG A 50 -4.05 -15.29 -4.44
C ARG A 50 -5.48 -14.75 -4.34
N GLY A 51 -6.23 -14.75 -5.44
CA GLY A 51 -7.61 -14.28 -5.50
C GLY A 51 -7.78 -12.78 -5.70
N TYR A 52 -6.73 -12.05 -6.11
CA TYR A 52 -6.83 -10.63 -6.45
C TYR A 52 -7.17 -10.44 -7.92
N ALA A 53 -8.26 -9.71 -8.21
CA ALA A 53 -8.63 -9.40 -9.59
C ALA A 53 -7.62 -8.43 -10.23
N GLY A 54 -7.22 -8.70 -11.48
CA GLY A 54 -6.21 -7.92 -12.22
C GLY A 54 -6.47 -6.41 -12.28
N ARG A 55 -7.74 -5.97 -12.30
CA ARG A 55 -8.08 -4.53 -12.23
C ARG A 55 -7.51 -3.85 -10.98
N TRP A 56 -7.57 -4.51 -9.81
CA TRP A 56 -7.01 -3.96 -8.57
C TRP A 56 -5.49 -4.01 -8.57
N VAL A 57 -4.90 -5.03 -9.19
CA VAL A 57 -3.45 -5.17 -9.35
C VAL A 57 -2.90 -4.03 -10.20
N VAL A 58 -3.54 -3.69 -11.33
CA VAL A 58 -3.17 -2.56 -12.18
C VAL A 58 -3.21 -1.25 -11.40
N HIS A 59 -4.29 -0.99 -10.64
CA HIS A 59 -4.39 0.22 -9.81
C HIS A 59 -3.32 0.26 -8.71
N ALA A 60 -3.02 -0.87 -8.07
CA ALA A 60 -1.97 -0.96 -7.06
C ALA A 60 -0.58 -0.70 -7.67
N VAL A 61 -0.28 -1.30 -8.82
CA VAL A 61 0.95 -1.05 -9.58
C VAL A 61 1.09 0.43 -9.95
N GLU A 62 0.04 1.06 -10.47
CA GLU A 62 0.05 2.49 -10.79
C GLU A 62 0.29 3.36 -9.56
N SER A 63 -0.30 3.00 -8.42
CA SER A 63 -0.07 3.67 -7.14
C SER A 63 1.37 3.50 -6.65
N LEU A 64 1.94 2.30 -6.74
CA LEU A 64 3.35 2.03 -6.41
C LEU A 64 4.32 2.78 -7.32
N VAL A 65 3.98 2.95 -8.61
CA VAL A 65 4.75 3.78 -9.55
C VAL A 65 4.68 5.25 -9.16
N LYS A 66 3.49 5.77 -8.83
CA LYS A 66 3.34 7.15 -8.33
C LYS A 66 4.11 7.40 -7.04
N LYS A 67 4.20 6.37 -6.17
CA LYS A 67 4.98 6.41 -4.92
C LYS A 67 6.50 6.31 -5.13
N GLY A 68 6.96 6.06 -6.37
CA GLY A 68 8.39 5.90 -6.67
C GLY A 68 8.99 4.58 -6.18
N LEU A 69 8.16 3.59 -5.83
CA LEU A 69 8.59 2.23 -5.42
C LEU A 69 8.81 1.31 -6.63
N LEU A 70 8.11 1.60 -7.73
CA LEU A 70 8.26 0.91 -9.01
C LEU A 70 8.48 1.94 -10.12
N ARG A 71 9.18 1.55 -11.17
CA ARG A 71 9.35 2.34 -12.40
C ARG A 71 8.98 1.48 -13.60
N ARG A 72 8.20 2.04 -14.53
CA ARG A 72 7.97 1.38 -15.83
C ARG A 72 9.26 1.40 -16.64
N SER A 73 9.80 0.23 -16.97
CA SER A 73 10.96 0.07 -17.86
C SER A 73 10.57 -0.26 -19.30
N GLY A 74 9.29 -0.52 -19.54
CA GLY A 74 8.70 -0.75 -20.86
C GLY A 74 7.17 -0.83 -20.78
N PRO A 75 6.50 -1.15 -21.89
CA PRO A 75 5.04 -1.24 -21.93
C PRO A 75 4.47 -2.30 -20.99
N SER A 76 5.21 -3.40 -20.78
CA SER A 76 4.78 -4.53 -19.93
C SER A 76 5.79 -4.89 -18.84
N TYR A 77 6.77 -4.03 -18.58
CA TYR A 77 7.85 -4.31 -17.62
C TYR A 77 7.93 -3.23 -16.54
N LEU A 78 8.10 -3.70 -15.31
CA LEU A 78 8.25 -2.88 -14.11
C LEU A 78 9.61 -3.18 -13.49
N THR A 79 10.31 -2.16 -13.04
CA THR A 79 11.58 -2.28 -12.32
C THR A 79 11.38 -1.78 -10.91
N ARG A 80 11.88 -2.53 -9.92
CA ARG A 80 11.87 -2.06 -8.54
C ARG A 80 12.91 -0.99 -8.36
N THR A 81 12.47 0.19 -7.95
CA THR A 81 13.36 1.28 -7.59
C THR A 81 13.84 1.03 -6.16
N GLY A 82 15.15 1.15 -5.93
CA GLY A 82 15.75 1.02 -4.60
C GLY A 82 15.35 2.10 -3.59
N GLN A 83 14.39 2.94 -3.96
CA GLN A 83 13.62 3.69 -2.98
C GLN A 83 12.78 2.68 -2.22
N THR A 84 13.33 2.16 -1.12
CA THR A 84 12.48 1.91 0.04
C THR A 84 11.73 3.22 0.27
N SER A 85 10.39 3.16 0.31
CA SER A 85 9.63 4.29 0.79
C SER A 85 10.10 4.53 2.22
N SER A 86 11.11 5.39 2.37
CA SER A 86 11.31 6.15 3.58
C SER A 86 10.03 6.96 3.65
N ILE A 87 9.04 6.38 4.32
CA ILE A 87 7.93 7.11 4.89
C ILE A 87 8.64 8.13 5.78
N ARG A 88 8.99 9.27 5.19
CA ARG A 88 9.26 10.49 5.92
C ARG A 88 7.92 10.83 6.52
N SER A 89 7.63 10.15 7.62
CA SER A 89 6.57 10.44 8.54
C SER A 89 6.84 11.87 8.94
N THR A 90 6.20 12.83 8.26
CA THR A 90 6.09 14.21 8.73
C THR A 90 5.11 14.18 9.90
N ARG A 91 5.55 13.50 10.95
CA ARG A 91 4.99 13.57 12.28
C ARG A 91 5.44 14.90 12.85
N THR A 92 4.87 15.99 12.36
CA THR A 92 4.98 17.29 13.04
C THR A 92 4.06 17.23 14.24
N ARG A 93 4.54 16.59 15.31
CA ARG A 93 4.03 16.79 16.67
C ARG A 93 4.30 18.24 17.03
N THR A 94 3.27 19.05 17.12
CA THR A 94 3.29 20.23 17.97
C THR A 94 2.05 20.20 18.85
N PRO A 95 2.14 19.65 20.08
CA PRO A 95 1.10 19.86 21.07
C PRO A 95 1.23 21.30 21.57
N HIS A 96 0.36 22.21 21.11
CA HIS A 96 0.31 23.57 21.65
C HIS A 96 -0.42 23.56 23.00
N ARG A 97 0.20 22.96 24.03
CA ARG A 97 -0.14 23.26 25.42
C ARG A 97 0.44 24.64 25.73
N ARG A 98 -0.41 25.67 25.76
CA ARG A 98 -0.06 26.92 26.44
C ARG A 98 -0.24 26.72 27.95
N PRO A 99 0.80 26.90 28.77
CA PRO A 99 0.60 27.20 30.17
C PRO A 99 0.47 28.72 30.33
N ARG A 100 -0.46 29.16 31.19
CA ARG A 100 -0.21 30.06 32.34
C ARG A 100 -1.54 30.54 32.98
N ARG A 101 -1.73 30.11 34.24
CA ARG A 101 -2.53 30.75 35.31
C ARG A 101 -2.11 32.23 35.51
N PRO A 102 -2.64 32.97 36.50
CA PRO A 102 -4.03 33.22 36.92
C PRO A 102 -4.33 34.75 36.88
N VAL A 103 -5.57 35.21 36.99
CA VAL A 103 -5.84 36.62 37.34
C VAL A 103 -7.02 36.70 38.33
N PRO A 104 -6.86 37.36 39.48
CA PRO A 104 -7.89 37.52 40.51
C PRO A 104 -8.72 38.78 40.24
N ILE A 105 -10.04 38.74 40.49
CA ILE A 105 -10.85 39.78 41.18
C ILE A 105 -12.08 39.08 41.77
#